data_AF-A0A5S9MBN0-F1
#
_entry.id   AF-A0A5S9MBN0-F1
#
_cell.length_a   1.000
_cell.length_b   1.000
_cell.length_c   1.000
_cell.angle_alpha   90.00
_cell.angle_beta   90.00
_cell.angle_gamma   90.00
#
_symmetry.space_group_name_H-M   'P 1'
#
loop_
_entity.id
_entity.type
_entity.pdbx_description
1 polymer ?
#
loop_
_entity_poly.entity_id
_entity_poly.type
_entity_poly.pdbx_seq_one_letter_code
_entity_poly.pdbx_strand_id
1 'polypeptide(L)'
;MLIEEYGGEVPKDRDELVKLPGVGRKTANVVVSVAFGVPAIAVDTHVERVSKRLGICRWKDSVLEVEQTLMKKGAKRRLVCDASPSDLFGRYHCKAQRPQCESCPLLDMCREGQKRLKKGLVKLA
;
A
#
# COMPACT_ATOMS: atom_id res chain seq x y z
N MET A 1 4.46 2.45 29.42
CA MET A 1 3.34 2.45 28.45
C MET A 1 2.69 1.08 28.23
N LEU A 2 3.27 0.09 27.51
CA LEU A 2 2.57 -1.20 27.31
C LEU A 2 2.27 -1.95 28.62
N ILE A 3 3.26 -2.08 29.50
CA ILE A 3 3.09 -2.76 30.80
C ILE A 3 2.18 -1.95 31.73
N GLU A 4 2.36 -0.63 31.76
CA GLU A 4 1.68 0.27 32.72
C GLU A 4 0.25 0.65 32.31
N GLU A 5 -0.02 0.87 31.03
CA GLU A 5 -1.31 1.39 30.53
C GLU A 5 -2.16 0.31 29.83
N TYR A 6 -1.52 -0.71 29.25
CA TYR A 6 -2.19 -1.79 28.48
C TYR A 6 -2.03 -3.17 29.11
N GLY A 7 -1.56 -3.26 30.36
CA GLY A 7 -1.47 -4.53 31.11
C GLY A 7 -0.48 -5.54 30.51
N GLY A 8 0.49 -5.08 29.72
CA GLY A 8 1.44 -5.94 29.02
C GLY A 8 0.92 -6.55 27.72
N GLU A 9 -0.31 -6.22 27.31
CA GLU A 9 -0.90 -6.69 26.06
C GLU A 9 -0.80 -5.62 24.95
N VAL A 10 -0.70 -6.09 23.70
CA VAL A 10 -0.70 -5.20 22.54
C VAL A 10 -2.15 -4.80 22.25
N PRO A 11 -2.49 -3.49 22.22
CA PRO A 11 -3.85 -3.05 21.99
C PRO A 11 -4.34 -3.43 20.58
N LYS A 12 -5.61 -3.81 20.48
CA LYS A 12 -6.27 -4.21 19.22
C LYS A 12 -6.80 -3.02 18.41
N ASP A 13 -6.91 -1.86 19.06
CA ASP A 13 -7.38 -0.64 18.44
C ASP A 13 -6.23 0.12 17.75
N ARG A 14 -6.50 0.59 16.53
CA ARG A 14 -5.49 1.31 15.72
C ARG A 14 -5.08 2.63 16.38
N ASP A 15 -6.03 3.38 16.92
CA ASP A 15 -5.77 4.72 17.45
C ASP A 15 -5.01 4.62 18.79
N GLU A 16 -5.23 3.56 19.56
CA GLU A 16 -4.39 3.21 20.71
C GLU A 16 -2.97 2.82 20.28
N LEU A 17 -2.81 2.00 19.25
CA LEU A 17 -1.49 1.63 18.74
C LEU A 17 -0.68 2.86 18.30
N VAL A 18 -1.30 3.86 17.66
CA VAL A 18 -0.61 5.08 17.20
C VAL A 18 -0.09 5.94 18.36
N LYS A 19 -0.61 5.80 19.57
CA LYS A 19 -0.08 6.51 20.76
C LYS A 19 1.29 5.97 21.16
N LEU A 20 1.62 4.73 20.82
CA LEU A 20 2.89 4.11 21.19
C LEU A 20 4.05 4.83 20.47
N PRO A 21 5.12 5.22 21.18
CA PRO A 21 6.29 5.86 20.59
C PRO A 21 6.87 5.03 19.44
N GLY A 22 7.03 5.66 18.27
CA GLY A 22 7.54 5.00 17.06
C GLY A 22 6.48 4.26 16.23
N VAL A 23 5.23 4.17 16.68
CA VAL A 23 4.14 3.55 15.94
C VAL A 23 3.36 4.60 15.17
N GLY A 24 3.67 4.73 13.88
CA GLY A 24 2.87 5.52 12.95
C GLY A 24 1.63 4.76 12.46
N ARG A 25 0.75 5.47 11.75
CA ARG A 25 -0.49 4.92 11.15
C ARG A 25 -0.26 3.66 10.30
N LYS A 26 0.82 3.64 9.51
CA LYS A 26 1.20 2.46 8.72
C LYS A 26 1.47 1.25 9.61
N THR A 27 2.29 1.43 10.65
CA THR A 27 2.66 0.36 11.58
C THR A 27 1.42 -0.15 12.32
N ALA A 28 0.59 0.75 12.83
CA ALA A 28 -0.68 0.38 13.47
C ALA A 28 -1.58 -0.44 12.53
N ASN A 29 -1.75 -0.01 11.27
CA ASN A 29 -2.54 -0.73 10.28
C ASN A 29 -1.99 -2.14 9.97
N VAL A 30 -0.66 -2.32 9.95
CA VAL A 30 -0.06 -3.67 9.80
C VAL A 30 -0.40 -4.54 11.01
N VAL A 31 -0.22 -4.03 12.23
CA VAL A 31 -0.46 -4.79 13.46
C VAL A 31 -1.92 -5.23 13.54
N VAL A 32 -2.89 -4.33 13.36
CA VAL A 32 -4.31 -4.69 13.45
C VAL A 32 -4.75 -5.67 12.36
N SER A 33 -4.17 -5.57 11.15
CA SER A 33 -4.49 -6.47 10.05
C SER A 33 -3.91 -7.87 10.28
N VAL A 34 -2.62 -7.96 10.57
CA VAL A 34 -1.89 -9.24 10.67
C VAL A 34 -2.17 -9.96 11.99
N ALA A 35 -2.07 -9.25 13.12
CA ALA A 35 -2.18 -9.88 14.44
C ALA A 35 -3.64 -10.09 14.87
N PHE A 36 -4.56 -9.20 14.45
CA PHE A 36 -5.94 -9.19 14.93
C PHE A 36 -6.99 -9.41 13.84
N GLY A 37 -6.58 -9.61 12.59
CA GLY A 37 -7.49 -9.90 11.48
C GLY A 37 -8.42 -8.74 11.10
N VAL A 38 -8.13 -7.52 11.55
CA VAL A 38 -8.96 -6.34 11.29
C VAL A 38 -8.69 -5.85 9.87
N PRO A 39 -9.70 -5.71 8.99
CA PRO A 39 -9.50 -5.21 7.64
C PRO A 39 -8.88 -3.81 7.64
N ALA A 40 -7.59 -3.71 7.31
CA ALA A 40 -6.85 -2.46 7.26
C ALA A 40 -5.78 -2.51 6.16
N ILE A 41 -5.54 -1.37 5.51
CA ILE A 41 -4.51 -1.24 4.48
C ILE A 41 -3.37 -0.40 5.02
N ALA A 42 -2.19 -1.00 5.09
CA ALA A 42 -0.96 -0.27 5.34
C ALA A 42 -0.43 0.30 4.03
N VAL A 43 -0.61 1.61 3.82
CA VAL A 43 -0.05 2.29 2.65
C VAL A 43 1.40 2.68 2.94
N ASP A 44 2.31 2.09 2.18
CA ASP A 44 3.73 2.40 2.21
C ASP A 44 4.17 3.05 0.87
N THR A 45 5.47 3.21 0.66
CA THR A 45 6.01 3.81 -0.57
C THR A 45 5.69 2.99 -1.84
N HIS A 46 5.52 1.68 -1.70
CA HIS A 46 5.24 0.79 -2.83
C HIS A 46 3.76 0.87 -3.20
N VAL A 47 2.88 0.70 -2.23
CA VAL A 47 1.42 0.77 -2.40
C VAL A 47 1.03 2.15 -2.93
N GLU A 48 1.58 3.23 -2.36
CA GLU A 48 1.29 4.60 -2.82
C GLU A 48 1.72 4.79 -4.28
N ARG A 49 2.95 4.42 -4.62
CA ARG A 49 3.49 4.55 -5.97
C ARG A 49 2.69 3.75 -6.99
N VAL A 50 2.39 2.49 -6.69
CA VAL A 50 1.63 1.61 -7.59
C VAL A 50 0.22 2.17 -7.80
N SER A 51 -0.46 2.59 -6.74
CA SER A 51 -1.82 3.14 -6.81
C SER A 51 -1.89 4.40 -7.68
N LYS A 52 -0.91 5.30 -7.54
CA LYS A 52 -0.82 6.53 -8.36
C LYS A 52 -0.44 6.24 -9.81
N ARG A 53 0.48 5.30 -10.07
CA ARG A 53 0.92 4.94 -11.43
C ARG A 53 -0.16 4.25 -12.25
N LEU A 54 -0.91 3.33 -11.62
CA LEU A 54 -2.05 2.65 -12.23
C LEU A 54 -3.26 3.58 -12.41
N GLY A 55 -3.24 4.78 -11.80
CA GLY A 55 -4.35 5.73 -11.89
C GLY A 55 -5.54 5.38 -10.99
N ILE A 56 -5.34 4.51 -10.00
CA ILE A 56 -6.36 4.18 -8.98
C ILE A 56 -6.61 5.42 -8.09
N CYS A 57 -5.52 6.13 -7.77
CA CYS A 57 -5.52 7.39 -7.02
C CYS A 57 -4.87 8.49 -7.87
N ARG A 58 -5.12 9.76 -7.53
CA ARG A 58 -4.49 10.91 -8.20
C ARG A 58 -3.06 11.08 -7.67
N TRP A 59 -2.20 11.68 -8.49
CA TRP A 59 -0.80 11.91 -8.13
C TRP A 59 -0.61 12.79 -6.89
N LYS A 60 -1.53 13.73 -6.67
CA LYS A 60 -1.51 14.68 -5.55
C LYS A 60 -2.15 14.14 -4.27
N ASP A 61 -2.81 12.98 -4.33
CA ASP A 61 -3.49 12.41 -3.16
C ASP A 61 -2.45 12.11 -2.07
N SER A 62 -2.78 12.47 -0.83
CA SER A 62 -2.06 12.10 0.37
C SER A 62 -2.13 10.60 0.64
N VAL A 63 -1.25 10.09 1.49
CA VAL A 63 -1.24 8.68 1.91
C VAL A 63 -2.60 8.28 2.51
N LEU A 64 -3.24 9.19 3.26
CA LEU A 64 -4.56 8.96 3.85
C LEU A 64 -5.65 8.84 2.78
N GLU A 65 -5.64 9.70 1.76
CA GLU A 65 -6.59 9.64 0.65
C GLU A 65 -6.42 8.35 -0.17
N VAL A 66 -5.17 7.91 -0.36
CA VAL A 66 -4.87 6.61 -1.00
C VAL A 66 -5.41 5.47 -0.15
N GLU A 67 -5.16 5.46 1.17
CA GLU A 67 -5.68 4.45 2.10
C GLU A 67 -7.21 4.38 2.01
N GLN A 68 -7.90 5.51 2.11
CA GLN A 68 -9.36 5.58 2.01
C GLN A 68 -9.88 5.11 0.66
N THR A 69 -9.22 5.48 -0.44
CA THR A 69 -9.60 5.06 -1.79
C THR A 69 -9.46 3.55 -1.97
N LEU A 70 -8.36 2.98 -1.47
CA LEU A 70 -8.13 1.54 -1.53
C LEU A 70 -9.08 0.77 -0.59
N MET A 71 -9.40 1.29 0.58
CA MET A 71 -10.40 0.72 1.48
C MET A 71 -11.81 0.71 0.85
N LYS A 72 -12.17 1.75 0.09
CA LYS A 72 -13.45 1.82 -0.63
C LYS A 72 -13.53 0.88 -1.83
N LYS A 73 -12.42 0.72 -2.57
CA LYS A 73 -12.36 -0.10 -3.80
C LYS A 73 -12.00 -1.57 -3.54
N GLY A 74 -11.36 -1.87 -2.41
CA GLY A 74 -10.91 -3.21 -2.05
C GLY A 74 -12.01 -4.03 -1.38
N ALA A 75 -12.10 -5.32 -1.73
CA ALA A 75 -12.94 -6.25 -0.99
C ALA A 75 -12.36 -6.47 0.43
N LYS A 76 -13.15 -6.28 1.50
CA LYS A 76 -12.69 -6.38 2.90
C LYS A 76 -11.85 -7.63 3.20
N ARG A 77 -12.20 -8.78 2.61
CA ARG A 77 -11.46 -10.05 2.76
C ARG A 77 -10.04 -10.01 2.19
N ARG A 78 -9.77 -9.16 1.19
CA ARG A 78 -8.43 -8.99 0.58
C ARG A 78 -7.55 -7.99 1.35
N LEU A 79 -8.09 -7.34 2.38
CA LEU A 79 -7.38 -6.34 3.18
C LEU A 79 -6.74 -6.94 4.44
N VAL A 80 -7.03 -8.20 4.74
CA VAL A 80 -6.46 -8.98 5.84
C VAL A 80 -5.39 -9.90 5.24
N CYS A 81 -4.19 -9.37 4.98
CA CYS A 81 -3.05 -10.11 4.43
C CYS A 81 -1.73 -9.38 4.74
N ASP A 82 -0.73 -10.15 5.15
CA ASP A 82 0.59 -9.69 5.66
C ASP A 82 1.41 -8.90 4.63
N ALA A 83 1.20 -9.19 3.34
CA ALA A 83 1.73 -8.42 2.24
C ALA A 83 0.64 -8.23 1.19
N SER A 84 0.13 -7.00 1.05
CA SER A 84 -0.81 -6.72 -0.03
C SER A 84 -0.15 -7.05 -1.38
N PRO A 85 -0.88 -7.64 -2.36
CA PRO A 85 -0.33 -7.89 -3.69
C PRO A 85 0.30 -6.64 -4.33
N SER A 86 -0.24 -5.46 -4.01
CA SER A 86 0.29 -4.16 -4.42
C SER A 86 1.69 -3.86 -3.87
N ASP A 87 1.99 -4.27 -2.63
CA ASP A 87 3.33 -4.10 -2.04
C ASP A 87 4.36 -4.95 -2.77
N LEU A 88 4.08 -6.25 -2.93
CA LEU A 88 4.94 -7.19 -3.64
C LEU A 88 5.15 -6.75 -5.09
N PHE A 89 4.08 -6.35 -5.77
CA PHE A 89 4.16 -5.83 -7.13
C PHE A 89 5.00 -4.56 -7.20
N GLY A 90 4.82 -3.63 -6.27
CA GLY A 90 5.61 -2.39 -6.21
C GLY A 90 7.09 -2.64 -5.92
N ARG A 91 7.40 -3.64 -5.08
CA ARG A 91 8.76 -4.02 -4.70
C ARG A 91 9.51 -4.72 -5.83
N TYR A 92 8.89 -5.73 -6.44
CA TYR A 92 9.57 -6.63 -7.36
C TYR A 92 9.39 -6.28 -8.83
N HIS A 93 8.30 -5.61 -9.21
CA HIS A 93 7.94 -5.36 -10.61
C HIS A 93 7.85 -3.86 -10.95
N CYS A 94 6.96 -3.12 -10.29
CA CYS A 94 6.76 -1.68 -10.49
C CYS A 94 7.73 -0.84 -9.62
N LYS A 95 9.03 -1.09 -9.82
CA LYS A 95 10.13 -0.44 -9.09
C LYS A 95 10.14 1.08 -9.30
N ALA A 96 10.67 1.82 -8.33
CA ALA A 96 10.69 3.29 -8.36
C ALA A 96 11.45 3.84 -9.58
N GLN A 97 12.69 3.37 -9.78
CA GLN A 97 13.57 3.88 -10.82
C GLN A 97 13.31 3.21 -12.19
N ARG A 98 13.46 1.88 -12.27
CA ARG A 98 13.34 1.08 -13.49
C ARG A 98 12.20 0.06 -13.37
N PRO A 99 10.93 0.48 -13.52
CA PRO A 99 9.81 -0.46 -13.52
C PRO A 99 9.84 -1.35 -14.75
N GLN A 100 9.45 -2.62 -14.59
CA GLN A 100 9.42 -3.64 -15.65
C GLN A 100 8.17 -3.50 -16.53
N CYS A 101 7.95 -2.31 -17.10
CA CYS A 101 6.76 -2.02 -17.89
C CYS A 101 6.63 -2.90 -19.15
N GLU A 102 7.75 -3.35 -19.72
CA GLU A 102 7.80 -4.19 -20.92
C GLU A 102 7.07 -5.53 -20.76
N SER A 103 7.17 -6.14 -19.58
CA SER A 103 6.55 -7.42 -19.24
C SER A 103 5.42 -7.26 -18.23
N CYS A 104 4.85 -6.05 -18.12
CA CYS A 104 3.85 -5.74 -17.12
C CYS A 104 2.47 -6.24 -17.58
N PRO A 105 1.81 -7.14 -16.81
CA PRO A 105 0.50 -7.66 -17.18
C PRO A 105 -0.61 -6.60 -17.12
N LEU A 106 -0.34 -5.44 -16.51
CA LEU A 106 -1.27 -4.33 -16.36
C LEU A 106 -0.94 -3.16 -17.31
N LEU A 107 -0.05 -3.35 -18.29
CA LEU A 107 0.44 -2.27 -19.15
C LEU A 107 -0.70 -1.59 -19.93
N ASP A 108 -1.66 -2.39 -20.39
CA ASP A 108 -2.85 -1.98 -21.12
C ASP A 108 -3.74 -1.00 -20.34
N MET A 109 -3.84 -1.15 -19.02
CA MET A 109 -4.61 -0.26 -18.14
C MET A 109 -3.73 0.76 -17.37
N CYS A 110 -2.41 0.60 -17.39
CA CYS A 110 -1.50 1.45 -16.63
C CYS A 110 -1.19 2.77 -17.34
N ARG A 111 -1.77 3.86 -16.83
CA ARG A 111 -1.53 5.22 -17.32
C ARG A 111 -0.03 5.58 -17.40
N GLU A 112 0.75 5.26 -16.37
CA GLU A 112 2.19 5.56 -16.37
C GLU A 112 2.99 4.65 -17.32
N GLY A 113 2.63 3.37 -17.40
CA GLY A 113 3.28 2.41 -18.30
C GLY A 113 3.12 2.81 -19.77
N GLN A 114 1.89 3.14 -20.18
CA GLN A 114 1.61 3.65 -21.51
C GLN A 114 2.36 4.96 -21.82
N LYS A 115 2.46 5.87 -20.84
CA LYS A 115 3.22 7.12 -21.00
C LYS A 115 4.71 6.85 -21.22
N ARG A 116 5.29 5.89 -20.50
CA ARG A 116 6.70 5.50 -20.65
C ARG A 116 6.97 4.85 -22.00
N LEU A 117 6.05 4.01 -22.47
CA LEU A 117 6.12 3.39 -23.79
C LEU A 117 6.10 4.45 -24.90
N LYS A 118 5.16 5.40 -24.85
CA LYS A 118 5.08 6.51 -25.83
C LYS A 118 6.33 7.39 -25.88
N LYS A 119 7.07 7.48 -24.77
CA LYS A 119 8.33 8.25 -24.68
C LYS A 119 9.56 7.45 -25.11
N GLY A 120 9.41 6.20 -25.55
CA GLY A 120 10.52 5.32 -25.90
C GLY A 120 11.39 4.91 -24.71
N LEU A 121 10.90 5.07 -23.48
CA LEU A 121 11.62 4.69 -22.25
C LEU A 121 11.50 3.20 -21.93
N VAL A 122 10.65 2.49 -22.66
CA VAL A 122 10.37 1.06 -22.55
C VAL A 122 10.36 0.52 -23.97
N LYS A 123 11.07 -0.57 -24.23
CA LYS A 123 11.00 -1.29 -25.51
C LYS A 123 10.18 -2.55 -25.25
N LEU A 124 9.12 -2.75 -26.03
CA LEU A 124 8.46 -4.05 -26.06
C LEU A 124 9.39 -4.99 -26.82
N ALA A 125 9.76 -6.10 -26.20
CA ALA A 125 10.52 -7.18 -26.84
C ALA A 125 9.61 -7.96 -27.80
#